data_AF-A0A0C2W949-F1
#
_entry.id   AF-A0A0C2W949-F1
#
_cell.length_a   1.000
_cell.length_b   1.000
_cell.length_c   1.000
_cell.angle_alpha   90.00
_cell.angle_beta   90.00
_cell.angle_gamma   90.00
#
_symmetry.space_group_name_H-M   'P 1'
#
loop_
_entity.id
_entity.type
_entity.pdbx_description
1 polymer ?
#
loop_
_entity_poly.entity_id
_entity_poly.type
_entity_poly.pdbx_seq_one_letter_code
_entity_poly.pdbx_strand_id
1 'polypeptide(L)'
;MDPDKIYEMVSAVTAAVDKPVTVKMRMGWDEDHIYAVRNARAIQSAGGAAVALHGRTRVQMYEGYANWDIIREVKESEDIHVIGNGDVQTPQEACLIKQVLTVS
;
A
#
# COMPACT_ATOMS: atom_id res chain seq x y z
N MET A 1 -3.23 -8.45 -13.05
CA MET A 1 -2.17 -8.89 -12.11
C MET A 1 -2.74 -10.08 -11.35
N ASP A 2 -1.96 -11.12 -11.10
CA ASP A 2 -2.40 -12.26 -10.30
C ASP A 2 -2.09 -11.97 -8.82
N PRO A 3 -3.09 -11.72 -7.96
CA PRO A 3 -2.85 -11.38 -6.56
C PRO A 3 -2.22 -12.52 -5.77
N ASP A 4 -2.39 -13.76 -6.22
CA ASP A 4 -1.91 -14.94 -5.51
C ASP A 4 -0.37 -15.02 -5.57
N LYS A 5 0.24 -14.39 -6.59
CA LYS A 5 1.70 -14.25 -6.70
C LYS A 5 2.32 -13.31 -5.67
N ILE A 6 1.56 -12.37 -5.11
CA ILE A 6 2.10 -11.43 -4.11
C ILE A 6 2.50 -12.19 -2.85
N TYR A 7 1.62 -13.08 -2.38
CA TYR A 7 1.91 -13.90 -1.21
C TYR A 7 3.16 -14.75 -1.43
N GLU A 8 3.22 -15.47 -2.56
CA GLU A 8 4.35 -16.35 -2.89
C GLU A 8 5.68 -15.61 -2.91
N MET A 9 5.74 -14.46 -3.59
CA MET A 9 6.97 -13.67 -3.68
C MET A 9 7.39 -13.11 -2.33
N VAL A 10 6.46 -12.52 -1.58
CA VAL A 10 6.79 -11.93 -0.27
C VAL A 10 7.21 -13.02 0.70
N SER A 11 6.52 -14.17 0.72
CA SER A 11 6.82 -15.30 1.61
C SER A 11 8.19 -15.90 1.30
N ALA A 12 8.54 -16.05 0.02
CA ALA A 12 9.86 -16.53 -0.37
C ALA A 12 10.99 -15.60 0.09
N VAL A 13 10.79 -14.28 0.00
CA VAL A 13 11.79 -13.30 0.42
C VAL A 13 11.89 -13.23 1.93
N THR A 14 10.76 -13.16 2.66
CA THR A 14 10.74 -13.10 4.12
C THR A 14 11.33 -14.35 4.76
N ALA A 15 11.15 -15.53 4.15
CA ALA A 15 11.78 -16.77 4.62
C ALA A 15 13.30 -16.82 4.39
N ALA A 16 13.83 -16.00 3.47
CA ALA A 16 15.23 -16.03 3.07
C ALA A 16 16.11 -15.01 3.82
N VAL A 17 15.52 -14.08 4.59
CA VAL A 17 16.26 -12.98 5.23
C VAL A 17 15.79 -12.72 6.65
N ASP A 18 16.70 -12.34 7.54
CA ASP A 18 16.38 -11.98 8.93
C ASP A 18 15.95 -10.51 9.10
N LYS A 19 16.05 -9.70 8.02
CA LYS A 19 15.71 -8.27 8.06
C LYS A 19 14.22 -8.07 7.71
N PRO A 20 13.54 -7.06 8.28
CA PRO A 20 12.17 -6.73 7.89
C PRO A 20 12.03 -6.46 6.40
N VAL A 21 11.11 -7.18 5.74
CA VAL A 21 10.79 -6.99 4.32
C VAL A 21 9.61 -6.04 4.20
N THR A 22 9.73 -5.03 3.36
CA THR A 22 8.64 -4.08 3.08
C THR A 22 8.29 -4.09 1.60
N VAL A 23 7.05 -3.74 1.27
CA VAL A 23 6.55 -3.74 -0.11
C VAL A 23 6.07 -2.35 -0.49
N LYS A 24 6.45 -1.88 -1.69
CA LYS A 24 5.89 -0.67 -2.30
C LYS A 24 4.93 -1.06 -3.41
N MET A 25 3.71 -0.54 -3.38
CA MET A 25 2.70 -0.79 -4.41
C MET A 25 1.89 0.45 -4.79
N ARG A 26 1.17 0.33 -5.90
CA ARG A 26 0.10 1.23 -6.37
C ARG A 26 -1.25 0.60 -6.03
N MET A 27 -2.34 1.38 -6.05
CA MET A 27 -3.67 0.88 -5.64
C MET A 27 -4.29 -0.15 -6.59
N GLY A 28 -3.85 -0.17 -7.85
CA GLY A 28 -4.42 -1.02 -8.89
C GLY A 28 -3.71 -0.86 -10.24
N TRP A 29 -4.20 -1.58 -11.25
CA TRP A 29 -3.72 -1.43 -12.63
C TRP A 29 -4.35 -0.22 -13.32
N ASP A 30 -5.68 -0.14 -13.28
CA ASP A 30 -6.56 0.94 -13.74
C ASP A 30 -7.77 1.05 -12.78
N GLU A 31 -8.79 1.82 -13.15
CA GLU A 31 -9.97 2.09 -12.31
C GLU A 31 -10.89 0.89 -12.11
N ASP A 32 -10.90 -0.07 -13.03
CA ASP A 32 -11.68 -1.30 -12.94
C ASP A 32 -10.93 -2.40 -12.16
N HIS A 33 -9.64 -2.22 -11.95
CA HIS A 33 -8.73 -3.23 -11.38
C HIS A 33 -7.99 -2.69 -10.14
N ILE A 34 -8.76 -2.33 -9.10
CA ILE A 34 -8.26 -1.90 -7.78
C ILE A 34 -8.09 -3.11 -6.86
N TYR A 35 -6.87 -3.29 -6.33
CA TYR A 35 -6.50 -4.47 -5.53
C TYR A 35 -5.80 -4.13 -4.21
N ALA A 36 -5.77 -2.86 -3.81
CA ALA A 36 -4.95 -2.37 -2.69
C ALA A 36 -5.16 -3.17 -1.40
N VAL A 37 -6.40 -3.36 -0.97
CA VAL A 37 -6.76 -4.11 0.25
C VAL A 37 -6.35 -5.57 0.16
N ARG A 38 -6.75 -6.26 -0.93
CA ARG A 38 -6.39 -7.67 -1.16
C ARG A 38 -4.88 -7.88 -1.15
N ASN A 39 -4.13 -6.97 -1.78
CA ASN A 39 -2.68 -7.05 -1.86
C ASN A 39 -2.03 -6.79 -0.50
N ALA A 40 -2.51 -5.80 0.28
CA ALA A 40 -2.01 -5.54 1.62
C ALA A 40 -2.18 -6.75 2.55
N ARG A 41 -3.34 -7.41 2.49
CA ARG A 41 -3.61 -8.65 3.23
C ARG A 41 -2.67 -9.78 2.85
N ALA A 42 -2.40 -9.95 1.55
CA ALA A 42 -1.45 -10.96 1.07
C ALA A 42 -0.03 -10.68 1.58
N ILE A 43 0.41 -9.42 1.57
CA ILE A 43 1.73 -9.00 2.08
C ILE A 43 1.85 -9.29 3.57
N GLN A 44 0.85 -8.90 4.37
CA GLN A 44 0.83 -9.16 5.81
C GLN A 44 0.87 -10.67 6.11
N SER A 45 0.02 -11.44 5.43
CA SER A 45 -0.05 -12.89 5.62
C SER A 45 1.24 -13.61 5.24
N ALA A 46 2.02 -13.04 4.33
CA ALA A 46 3.32 -13.53 3.89
C ALA A 46 4.50 -13.10 4.79
N GLY A 47 4.24 -12.36 5.87
CA GLY A 47 5.26 -11.88 6.81
C GLY A 47 5.90 -10.54 6.43
N GLY A 48 5.30 -9.78 5.51
CA GLY A 48 5.73 -8.42 5.22
C GLY A 48 5.57 -7.51 6.44
N ALA A 49 6.59 -6.71 6.73
CA ALA A 49 6.63 -5.85 7.92
C ALA A 49 5.88 -4.51 7.73
N ALA A 50 5.85 -4.00 6.50
CA ALA A 50 5.15 -2.77 6.16
C ALA A 50 4.78 -2.72 4.67
N VAL A 51 3.76 -1.94 4.35
CA VAL A 51 3.37 -1.62 2.97
C VAL A 51 3.37 -0.12 2.74
N ALA A 52 4.09 0.32 1.71
CA ALA A 52 3.99 1.67 1.20
C ALA A 52 3.03 1.69 0.00
N LEU A 53 1.95 2.48 0.09
CA LEU A 53 0.89 2.51 -0.92
C LEU A 53 0.82 3.89 -1.58
N HIS A 54 1.00 3.91 -2.91
CA HIS A 54 0.69 5.10 -3.72
C HIS A 54 -0.78 5.04 -4.17
N GLY A 55 -1.54 6.09 -3.87
CA GLY A 55 -2.99 6.19 -4.18
C GLY A 55 -3.34 6.36 -5.67
N ARG A 56 -2.50 5.91 -6.60
CA ARG A 56 -2.73 5.98 -8.04
C ARG A 56 -2.69 4.57 -8.61
N THR A 57 -3.44 4.35 -9.66
CA THR A 57 -3.35 3.14 -10.48
C THR A 57 -2.06 3.18 -11.31
N ARG A 58 -1.65 2.06 -11.89
CA ARG A 58 -0.51 2.05 -12.81
C ARG A 58 -0.75 2.96 -14.02
N VAL A 59 -1.92 2.88 -14.64
CA VAL A 59 -2.26 3.60 -15.89
C VAL A 59 -2.27 5.11 -15.68
N GLN A 60 -2.67 5.59 -14.51
CA GLN A 60 -2.65 7.03 -14.19
C GLN A 60 -1.25 7.64 -14.24
N MET A 61 -0.16 6.86 -14.15
CA MET A 61 1.21 7.38 -14.15
C MET A 61 1.40 8.52 -13.12
N TYR A 62 1.50 9.76 -13.57
CA TYR A 62 1.61 10.98 -12.74
C TYR A 62 0.44 11.96 -12.95
N GLU A 63 -0.58 11.54 -13.69
CA GLU A 63 -1.78 12.31 -13.95
C GLU A 63 -2.83 12.09 -12.85
N GLY A 64 -3.81 12.98 -12.79
CA GLY A 64 -4.83 12.97 -11.74
C GLY A 64 -4.26 13.18 -10.34
N TYR A 65 -5.03 12.77 -9.33
CA TYR A 65 -4.68 12.93 -7.91
C TYR A 65 -4.58 11.57 -7.23
N ALA A 66 -3.65 11.45 -6.29
CA ALA A 66 -3.57 10.30 -5.41
C ALA A 66 -4.85 10.19 -4.55
N ASN A 67 -5.51 9.05 -4.65
CA ASN A 67 -6.64 8.69 -3.81
C ASN A 67 -6.11 8.35 -2.40
N TRP A 68 -6.43 9.19 -1.43
CA TRP A 68 -6.08 8.97 -0.02
C TRP A 68 -7.12 8.14 0.74
N ASP A 69 -8.34 8.00 0.22
CA ASP A 69 -9.39 7.18 0.82
C ASP A 69 -9.07 5.69 0.68
N ILE A 70 -8.51 5.24 -0.44
CA ILE A 70 -8.05 3.85 -0.58
C ILE A 70 -6.88 3.54 0.36
N ILE A 71 -6.05 4.55 0.69
CA ILE A 71 -4.95 4.39 1.67
C ILE A 71 -5.54 4.23 3.08
N ARG A 72 -6.59 4.99 3.41
CA ARG A 72 -7.36 4.83 4.64
C ARG A 72 -7.96 3.43 4.73
N GLU A 73 -8.64 2.98 3.68
CA GLU A 73 -9.29 1.68 3.63
C GLU A 73 -8.28 0.55 3.90
N VAL A 74 -7.10 0.60 3.28
CA VAL A 74 -6.03 -0.37 3.56
C VAL A 74 -5.59 -0.30 5.03
N LYS A 75 -5.40 0.90 5.58
CA LYS A 75 -4.98 1.10 6.98
C LYS A 75 -6.00 0.58 8.00
N GLU A 76 -7.28 0.67 7.69
CA GLU A 76 -8.40 0.18 8.52
C GLU A 76 -8.63 -1.32 8.37
N SER A 77 -8.29 -1.90 7.22
CA SER A 77 -8.52 -3.32 6.92
C SER A 77 -7.46 -4.27 7.48
N GLU A 78 -6.23 -3.81 7.69
CA GLU A 78 -5.08 -4.66 8.04
C GLU A 78 -4.21 -4.04 9.16
N ASP A 79 -3.58 -4.90 9.96
CA ASP A 79 -2.71 -4.50 11.08
C ASP A 79 -1.30 -4.10 10.64
N ILE A 80 -0.90 -4.46 9.41
CA ILE A 80 0.40 -4.16 8.84
C ILE A 80 0.65 -2.65 8.83
N HIS A 81 1.89 -2.24 9.08
CA HIS A 81 2.25 -0.83 9.05
C HIS A 81 2.08 -0.25 7.63
N VAL A 82 1.17 0.73 7.49
CA VAL A 82 0.88 1.38 6.21
C VAL A 82 1.59 2.74 6.12
N ILE A 83 2.32 2.94 5.03
CA ILE A 83 2.98 4.20 4.68
C ILE A 83 2.27 4.78 3.45
N GLY A 84 1.49 5.83 3.64
CA GLY A 84 0.81 6.52 2.54
C GLY A 84 1.77 7.32 1.65
N ASN A 85 1.53 7.32 0.34
CA ASN A 85 2.33 8.02 -0.66
C ASN A 85 1.46 8.65 -1.75
N GLY A 86 1.80 9.87 -2.15
CA GLY A 86 1.18 10.56 -3.30
C GLY A 86 0.84 12.01 -2.99
N ASP A 87 1.32 12.92 -3.83
CA ASP A 87 0.90 14.32 -3.85
C ASP A 87 1.04 15.10 -2.51
N VAL A 88 2.02 14.72 -1.67
CA VAL A 88 2.42 15.49 -0.49
C VAL A 88 3.54 16.44 -0.89
N GLN A 89 3.27 17.74 -0.95
CA GLN A 89 4.22 18.77 -1.41
C GLN A 89 4.68 19.69 -0.28
N THR A 90 3.91 19.80 0.80
CA THR A 90 4.18 20.68 1.94
C THR A 90 4.11 19.94 3.28
N PRO A 91 4.79 20.45 4.33
CA PRO A 91 4.64 19.93 5.69
C PRO A 91 3.21 19.97 6.22
N GLN A 92 2.42 20.96 5.80
CA GLN A 92 1.02 21.13 6.18
C GLN A 92 0.16 20.01 5.60
N GLU A 93 0.34 19.68 4.32
CA GLU A 93 -0.31 18.53 3.69
C GLU A 93 0.11 17.23 4.37
N ALA A 94 1.40 17.07 4.69
CA ALA A 94 1.87 15.91 5.43
C ALA A 94 1.18 15.77 6.81
N CYS A 95 0.97 16.89 7.52
CA CYS A 95 0.28 16.91 8.81
C CYS A 95 -1.20 16.52 8.67
N LEU A 96 -1.90 17.08 7.66
CA LEU A 96 -3.30 16.77 7.37
C LEU A 96 -3.48 15.29 7.05
N ILE A 97 -2.64 14.79 6.14
CA ILE A 97 -2.73 13.42 5.64
C ILE A 97 -2.30 12.39 6.70
N LYS A 98 -1.38 12.73 7.60
CA LYS A 98 -1.02 11.87 8.73
C LYS A 98 -2.26 11.47 9.54
N GLN A 99 -3.28 12.33 9.61
CA GLN A 99 -4.54 12.03 10.31
C GLN A 99 -5.32 10.85 9.67
N VAL A 100 -5.12 10.61 8.36
CA VAL A 100 -5.69 9.46 7.64
C VAL A 100 -5.08 8.14 8.13
N LEU A 101 -3.81 8.16 8.54
CA LEU A 101 -3.05 6.97 8.95
C LEU A 101 -3.11 6.71 10.47
N THR A 102 -3.77 7.58 11.24
CA THR A 102 -3.84 7.50 12.71
C THR A 102 -5.15 6.91 13.24
N VAL A 103 -6.02 6.38 12.38
CA VAL A 103 -7.20 5.65 12.85
C VAL A 103 -6.77 4.27 13.33
N SER A 104 -7.10 4.00 14.59
CA SER A 104 -6.77 2.80 15.37
C SER A 104 -7.85 1.74 15.26
#